data_AF-A0A1F3NLA9-F1
#
_entry.id   AF-A0A1F3NLA9-F1
#
_cell.length_a   1.000
_cell.length_b   1.000
_cell.length_c   1.000
_cell.angle_alpha   90.00
_cell.angle_beta   90.00
_cell.angle_gamma   90.00
#
_symmetry.space_group_name_H-M   'P 1'
#
loop_
_entity.id
_entity.type
_entity.pdbx_description
1 polymer ?
#
loop_
_entity_poly.entity_id
_entity_poly.type
_entity_poly.pdbx_seq_one_letter_code
_entity_poly.pdbx_strand_id
1 'polypeptide(L)'
;MKKSSLFLLAISFVFTNPAIAQGLLAKVTDSVRDELTGNSNSNSYSTQEAEPLCACAQPELIFDLGGKLKIDYKELGILTMDDGSFLLRDEASDIFYIIKAGVIQGPYDRDDQKIAGYESFDLSSTDQDDMVTRYKGIISKSGEKYLITMGGKTYGPYDDLADFAVTKSRDKFAAIVYVQEKEYSVPKFVTNIPNVTFDVLNTLGAMMCGSIKYDEILVVTDRIMDLQGKTLFTIKEEMYDCDRLFVNTTNTRFGFYDYGALIFSDNTSLQDVFNPYLLKVDKTVYLAYMYYSPKRNAIMQCKIPF
;
A
#
# COMPACT_ATOMS: atom_id res chain seq x y z
N MET A 1 16.69 56.92 4.48
CA MET A 1 17.40 56.04 5.44
C MET A 1 17.04 56.32 6.90
N LYS A 2 15.74 56.33 7.30
CA LYS A 2 15.34 56.57 8.71
C LYS A 2 14.36 55.55 9.30
N LYS A 3 13.78 54.65 8.49
CA LYS A 3 12.82 53.63 8.95
C LYS A 3 13.47 52.28 9.32
N SER A 4 14.61 51.94 8.72
CA SER A 4 15.34 50.69 9.01
C SER A 4 16.02 50.73 10.38
N SER A 5 16.55 51.88 10.80
CA SER A 5 17.22 52.04 12.10
C SER A 5 16.28 51.93 13.31
N LEU A 6 14.98 52.25 13.14
CA LEU A 6 13.97 52.14 14.21
C LEU A 6 13.55 50.68 14.46
N PHE A 7 13.59 49.82 13.45
CA PHE A 7 13.22 48.40 13.58
C PHE A 7 14.29 47.59 14.30
N LEU A 8 15.57 47.86 14.01
CA LEU A 8 16.71 47.24 14.70
C LEU A 8 16.80 47.64 16.19
N LEU A 9 16.38 48.87 16.54
CA LEU A 9 16.31 49.35 17.93
C LEU A 9 15.15 48.72 18.70
N ALA A 10 14.00 48.47 18.05
CA ALA A 10 12.88 47.75 18.66
C ALA A 10 13.22 46.27 18.93
N ILE A 11 13.94 45.60 18.03
CA ILE A 11 14.37 44.21 18.22
C ILE A 11 15.35 44.09 19.40
N SER A 12 16.26 45.04 19.58
CA SER A 12 17.22 45.03 20.70
C SER A 12 16.59 45.30 22.07
N PHE A 13 15.45 45.99 22.14
CA PHE A 13 14.68 46.14 23.39
C PHE A 13 13.89 44.88 23.78
N VAL A 14 13.52 44.02 22.83
CA VAL A 14 12.81 42.76 23.12
C VAL A 14 13.76 41.69 23.70
N PHE A 15 15.05 41.71 23.33
CA PHE A 15 16.04 40.74 23.80
C PHE A 15 16.83 41.16 25.06
N THR A 16 16.70 42.40 25.54
CA THR A 16 17.40 42.87 26.74
C THR A 16 16.56 42.81 28.01
N ASN A 17 15.28 42.45 27.89
CA ASN A 17 14.37 42.32 29.03
C ASN A 17 14.02 40.84 29.25
N PRO A 18 14.72 40.11 30.14
CA PRO A 18 14.59 38.66 30.27
C PRO A 18 13.17 38.21 30.62
N ALA A 19 12.36 39.06 31.26
CA ALA A 19 10.97 38.77 31.57
C ALA A 19 10.04 38.67 30.34
N ILE A 20 10.34 39.42 29.26
CA ILE A 20 9.52 39.42 28.03
C ILE A 20 9.92 38.26 27.12
N ALA A 21 11.23 37.98 27.02
CA ALA A 21 11.74 36.83 26.28
C ALA A 21 11.31 35.49 26.91
N GLN A 22 11.28 35.39 28.24
CA GLN A 22 10.78 34.20 28.95
C GLN A 22 9.28 33.99 28.74
N GLY A 23 8.47 35.04 28.74
CA GLY A 23 7.03 34.93 28.50
C GLY A 23 6.68 34.51 27.06
N LEU A 24 7.46 34.94 26.07
CA LEU A 24 7.25 34.55 24.66
C LEU A 24 7.73 33.11 24.41
N LEU A 25 8.89 32.73 24.96
CA LEU A 25 9.40 31.36 24.86
C LEU A 25 8.54 30.37 25.63
N ALA A 26 8.00 30.73 26.79
CA ALA A 26 7.04 29.90 27.50
C ALA A 26 5.77 29.67 26.67
N LYS A 27 5.23 30.72 26.04
CA LYS A 27 4.07 30.58 25.14
C LYS A 27 4.34 29.73 23.90
N VAL A 28 5.52 29.86 23.30
CA VAL A 28 5.92 28.99 22.17
C VAL A 28 6.13 27.55 22.65
N THR A 29 6.76 27.36 23.81
CA THR A 29 6.97 26.03 24.40
C THR A 29 5.65 25.37 24.78
N ASP A 30 4.71 26.11 25.36
CA ASP A 30 3.38 25.63 25.72
C ASP A 30 2.54 25.37 24.47
N SER A 31 2.60 26.24 23.45
CA SER A 31 1.93 26.00 22.17
C SER A 31 2.45 24.76 21.46
N VAL A 32 3.78 24.57 21.41
CA VAL A 32 4.41 23.38 20.83
C VAL A 32 4.13 22.15 21.67
N ARG A 33 4.13 22.27 23.00
CA ARG A 33 3.78 21.17 23.91
C ARG A 33 2.31 20.80 23.79
N ASP A 34 1.40 21.75 23.65
CA ASP A 34 -0.04 21.50 23.51
C ASP A 34 -0.35 20.87 22.14
N GLU A 35 0.37 21.28 21.09
CA GLU A 35 0.34 20.66 19.76
C GLU A 35 0.88 19.22 19.80
N LEU A 36 2.01 18.99 20.47
CA LEU A 36 2.62 17.67 20.62
C LEU A 36 1.86 16.74 21.58
N THR A 37 1.11 17.27 22.55
CA THR A 37 0.41 16.46 23.57
C THR A 37 -1.10 16.37 23.36
N GLY A 38 -1.66 17.09 22.37
CA GLY A 38 -3.07 17.07 21.99
C GLY A 38 -3.99 17.69 23.05
N ASN A 39 -3.49 18.59 23.88
CA ASN A 39 -4.20 19.09 25.07
C ASN A 39 -4.70 20.53 24.92
N SER A 40 -5.31 20.86 23.78
CA SER A 40 -5.80 22.21 23.46
C SER A 40 -7.17 22.50 24.10
N ASN A 41 -7.17 22.81 25.40
CA ASN A 41 -8.30 23.49 26.06
C ASN A 41 -8.14 25.02 25.93
N SER A 42 -8.25 25.55 24.71
CA SER A 42 -8.54 26.99 24.53
C SER A 42 -9.20 27.27 23.18
N ASN A 43 -10.28 28.07 23.22
CA ASN A 43 -11.07 28.53 22.08
C ASN A 43 -10.27 29.51 21.19
N SER A 44 -9.25 29.02 20.50
CA SER A 44 -8.73 29.66 19.30
C SER A 44 -8.90 28.70 18.13
N TYR A 45 -9.97 28.90 17.36
CA TYR A 45 -10.07 28.36 16.01
C TYR A 45 -8.96 29.02 15.17
N SER A 46 -7.74 28.48 15.22
CA SER A 46 -6.82 28.60 14.10
C SER A 46 -7.49 27.88 12.94
N THR A 47 -7.40 28.47 11.75
CA THR A 47 -7.99 27.98 10.50
C THR A 47 -7.79 26.47 10.37
N GLN A 48 -8.85 25.68 10.57
CA GLN A 48 -8.85 24.26 10.29
C GLN A 48 -8.35 24.08 8.85
N GLU A 49 -7.26 23.35 8.71
CA GLU A 49 -6.68 23.05 7.41
C GLU A 49 -7.74 22.37 6.51
N ALA A 50 -7.70 22.68 5.23
CA ALA A 50 -8.70 22.19 4.29
C ALA A 50 -8.58 20.66 4.13
N GLU A 51 -9.69 20.01 3.74
CA GLU A 51 -9.61 18.62 3.31
C GLU A 51 -8.83 18.56 1.98
N PRO A 52 -8.07 17.48 1.73
CA PRO A 52 -7.41 17.33 0.45
C PRO A 52 -8.44 17.17 -0.67
N LEU A 53 -8.08 17.62 -1.88
CA LEU A 53 -8.98 17.59 -3.04
C LEU A 53 -9.37 16.17 -3.47
N CYS A 54 -8.59 15.16 -3.05
CA CYS A 54 -8.86 13.76 -3.29
C CYS A 54 -9.96 13.18 -2.39
N ALA A 55 -10.44 13.92 -1.39
CA ALA A 55 -11.50 13.45 -0.51
C ALA A 55 -12.80 13.22 -1.30
N CYS A 56 -13.33 12.00 -1.20
CA CYS A 56 -14.63 11.63 -1.74
C CYS A 56 -15.77 12.23 -0.91
N ALA A 57 -16.99 12.24 -1.46
CA ALA A 57 -18.15 12.84 -0.80
C ALA A 57 -18.54 12.14 0.53
N GLN A 58 -18.25 10.85 0.66
CA GLN A 58 -18.59 10.03 1.83
C GLN A 58 -17.38 9.15 2.21
N PRO A 59 -16.34 9.74 2.83
CA PRO A 59 -15.18 8.99 3.27
C PRO A 59 -15.51 8.18 4.54
N GLU A 60 -15.00 6.96 4.60
CA GLU A 60 -15.12 6.07 5.76
C GLU A 60 -13.99 6.37 6.75
N LEU A 61 -14.32 6.46 8.04
CA LEU A 61 -13.31 6.60 9.10
C LEU A 61 -12.61 5.25 9.30
N ILE A 62 -11.29 5.22 9.11
CA ILE A 62 -10.47 4.03 9.40
C ILE A 62 -9.95 4.10 10.83
N PHE A 63 -9.35 5.22 11.20
CA PHE A 63 -8.73 5.39 12.50
C PHE A 63 -8.67 6.86 12.94
N ASP A 64 -8.94 7.11 14.22
CA ASP A 64 -8.84 8.43 14.85
C ASP A 64 -7.50 8.59 15.56
N LEU A 65 -6.69 9.56 15.10
CA LEU A 65 -5.34 9.81 15.60
C LEU A 65 -5.34 10.62 16.91
N GLY A 66 -6.35 11.47 17.10
CA GLY A 66 -6.52 12.32 18.28
C GLY A 66 -7.13 11.60 19.48
N GLY A 67 -7.56 10.34 19.30
CA GLY A 67 -8.14 9.50 20.32
C GLY A 67 -7.13 8.85 21.27
N LYS A 68 -7.35 7.56 21.59
CA LYS A 68 -6.60 6.85 22.64
C LYS A 68 -5.11 6.62 22.34
N LEU A 69 -4.72 6.56 21.06
CA LEU A 69 -3.37 6.10 20.69
C LEU A 69 -2.35 7.24 20.48
N LYS A 70 -2.79 8.49 20.27
CA LYS A 70 -1.91 9.65 20.06
C LYS A 70 -0.74 9.37 19.11
N ILE A 71 -1.04 8.86 17.92
CA ILE A 71 -0.01 8.47 16.94
C ILE A 71 0.15 9.57 15.89
N ASP A 72 1.38 9.89 15.52
CA ASP A 72 1.65 10.75 14.35
C ASP A 72 1.42 9.95 13.07
N TYR A 73 0.57 10.47 12.19
CA TYR A 73 0.28 9.81 10.92
C TYR A 73 1.51 9.65 10.01
N LYS A 74 2.56 10.47 10.21
CA LYS A 74 3.82 10.37 9.47
C LYS A 74 4.68 9.18 9.88
N GLU A 75 4.38 8.58 11.03
CA GLU A 75 5.08 7.43 11.60
C GLU A 75 4.18 6.18 11.59
N LEU A 76 3.17 6.16 10.72
CA LEU A 76 2.25 5.03 10.56
C LEU A 76 2.58 4.19 9.33
N GLY A 77 2.97 2.94 9.58
CA GLY A 77 2.89 1.87 8.59
C GLY A 77 1.47 1.30 8.54
N ILE A 78 0.87 1.18 7.35
CA ILE A 78 -0.44 0.54 7.17
C ILE A 78 -0.33 -0.58 6.16
N LEU A 79 -0.67 -1.80 6.58
CA LEU A 79 -0.80 -2.95 5.70
C LEU A 79 -2.27 -3.35 5.59
N THR A 80 -2.72 -3.61 4.36
CA THR A 80 -4.10 -4.05 4.07
C THR A 80 -4.13 -5.55 3.80
N MET A 81 -5.01 -6.27 4.49
CA MET A 81 -5.18 -7.71 4.33
C MET A 81 -6.28 -8.07 3.32
N ASP A 82 -6.23 -9.30 2.81
CA ASP A 82 -7.23 -9.83 1.88
C ASP A 82 -8.65 -9.88 2.47
N ASP A 83 -8.79 -9.97 3.80
CA ASP A 83 -10.08 -9.92 4.50
C ASP A 83 -10.59 -8.50 4.77
N GLY A 84 -9.88 -7.48 4.28
CA GLY A 84 -10.19 -6.06 4.46
C GLY A 84 -9.83 -5.51 5.85
N SER A 85 -9.16 -6.29 6.70
CA SER A 85 -8.56 -5.75 7.93
C SER A 85 -7.27 -4.99 7.62
N PHE A 86 -6.89 -4.10 8.53
CA PHE A 86 -5.63 -3.36 8.46
C PHE A 86 -4.74 -3.74 9.64
N LEU A 87 -3.44 -3.84 9.39
CA LEU A 87 -2.43 -3.74 10.44
C LEU A 87 -1.87 -2.34 10.42
N LEU A 88 -1.99 -1.65 11.53
CA LEU A 88 -1.26 -0.42 11.79
C LEU A 88 0.01 -0.77 12.56
N ARG A 89 1.12 -0.18 12.14
CA ARG A 89 2.38 -0.16 12.88
C ARG A 89 2.67 1.28 13.24
N ASP A 90 2.78 1.57 14.53
CA ASP A 90 3.44 2.77 15.01
C ASP A 90 4.94 2.53 14.89
N GLU A 91 5.58 3.19 13.93
CA GLU A 91 6.99 3.00 13.61
C GLU A 91 7.92 3.49 14.71
N ALA A 92 7.50 4.49 15.49
CA ALA A 92 8.32 5.04 16.58
C ALA A 92 8.37 4.12 17.79
N SER A 93 7.25 3.48 18.13
CA SER A 93 7.16 2.57 19.28
C SER A 93 7.29 1.09 18.92
N ASP A 94 7.26 0.75 17.62
CA ASP A 94 7.21 -0.63 17.11
C ASP A 94 6.03 -1.44 17.67
N ILE A 95 4.90 -0.75 17.89
CA ILE A 95 3.65 -1.32 18.40
C ILE A 95 2.66 -1.51 17.25
N PHE A 96 1.94 -2.63 17.29
CA PHE A 96 1.00 -3.02 16.25
C PHE A 96 -0.45 -3.00 16.72
N TYR A 97 -1.35 -2.69 15.79
CA TYR A 97 -2.79 -2.71 16.01
C TYR A 97 -3.50 -3.34 14.81
N ILE A 98 -4.52 -4.16 15.06
CA ILE A 98 -5.39 -4.69 14.01
C ILE A 98 -6.67 -3.89 13.99
N ILE A 99 -7.03 -3.34 12.83
CA ILE A 99 -8.32 -2.69 12.60
C ILE A 99 -9.18 -3.61 11.75
N LYS A 100 -10.33 -4.02 12.29
CA LYS A 100 -11.28 -4.86 11.56
C LYS A 100 -12.70 -4.39 11.86
N ALA A 101 -13.45 -4.06 10.80
CA ALA A 101 -14.82 -3.55 10.90
C ALA A 101 -14.96 -2.36 11.88
N GLY A 102 -13.99 -1.43 11.86
CA GLY A 102 -13.97 -0.26 12.75
C GLY A 102 -13.57 -0.56 14.20
N VAL A 103 -13.28 -1.82 14.55
CA VAL A 103 -12.79 -2.21 15.87
C VAL A 103 -11.27 -2.29 15.84
N ILE A 104 -10.62 -1.55 16.74
CA ILE A 104 -9.17 -1.57 16.95
C ILE A 104 -8.86 -2.61 18.03
N GLN A 105 -7.91 -3.49 17.74
CA GLN A 105 -7.39 -4.50 18.66
C GLN A 105 -5.88 -4.32 18.83
N GLY A 106 -5.36 -4.57 20.02
CA GLY A 106 -3.97 -4.32 20.40
C GLY A 106 -3.88 -3.49 21.69
N PRO A 107 -2.70 -2.99 22.06
CA PRO A 107 -1.44 -3.10 21.32
C PRO A 107 -0.89 -4.53 21.25
N TYR A 108 -0.12 -4.82 20.21
CA TYR A 108 0.64 -6.07 20.05
C TYR A 108 2.12 -5.74 19.86
N ASP A 109 2.98 -6.58 20.42
CA ASP A 109 4.42 -6.57 20.16
C ASP A 109 4.71 -7.31 18.84
N ARG A 110 5.89 -7.07 18.25
CA ARG A 110 6.33 -7.67 16.98
C ARG A 110 6.12 -9.18 16.91
N ASP A 111 6.48 -9.91 17.96
CA ASP A 111 6.45 -11.38 17.95
C ASP A 111 5.07 -11.98 18.34
N ASP A 112 4.01 -11.16 18.45
CA ASP A 112 2.68 -11.66 18.83
C ASP A 112 2.09 -12.57 17.74
N GLN A 113 1.68 -13.76 18.14
CA GLN A 113 1.09 -14.77 17.24
C GLN A 113 -0.15 -14.27 16.49
N LYS A 114 -0.84 -13.25 17.00
CA LYS A 114 -1.98 -12.62 16.34
C LYS A 114 -1.59 -11.79 15.12
N ILE A 115 -0.36 -11.27 15.08
CA ILE A 115 0.16 -10.47 13.96
C ILE A 115 1.15 -11.23 13.06
N ALA A 116 1.57 -12.44 13.45
CA ALA A 116 2.47 -13.30 12.66
C ALA A 116 2.01 -13.58 11.21
N GLY A 117 0.71 -13.41 10.90
CA GLY A 117 0.18 -13.52 9.53
C GLY A 117 0.33 -12.25 8.67
N TYR A 118 0.81 -11.16 9.25
CA TYR A 118 0.96 -9.85 8.61
C TYR A 118 2.42 -9.52 8.25
N GLU A 119 3.39 -10.21 8.84
CA GLU A 119 4.83 -9.96 8.64
C GLU A 119 5.36 -10.38 7.26
N SER A 120 4.64 -11.23 6.54
CA SER A 120 5.09 -11.82 5.27
C SER A 120 4.84 -10.94 4.02
N PHE A 121 4.52 -9.66 4.19
CA PHE A 121 4.19 -8.74 3.09
C PHE A 121 5.27 -7.70 2.82
N ASP A 122 6.49 -7.88 3.33
CA ASP A 122 7.65 -7.17 2.78
C ASP A 122 7.96 -7.77 1.39
N LEU A 123 7.24 -7.29 0.37
CA LEU A 123 7.28 -7.79 -1.01
C LEU A 123 8.63 -7.49 -1.71
N SER A 124 9.56 -6.81 -1.02
CA SER A 124 10.79 -6.26 -1.56
C SER A 124 11.94 -7.28 -1.69
N SER A 125 11.86 -8.47 -1.08
CA SER A 125 12.86 -9.52 -1.30
C SER A 125 12.52 -10.38 -2.54
N THR A 126 13.44 -10.39 -3.50
CA THR A 126 13.43 -11.26 -4.70
C THR A 126 14.10 -12.62 -4.44
N ASP A 127 14.24 -13.02 -3.18
CA ASP A 127 14.97 -14.26 -2.85
C ASP A 127 14.08 -15.49 -3.13
N GLN A 128 14.62 -16.51 -3.80
CA GLN A 128 13.83 -17.68 -4.22
C GLN A 128 13.28 -18.49 -3.03
N ASP A 129 13.96 -18.46 -1.89
CA ASP A 129 13.46 -19.03 -0.63
C ASP A 129 12.31 -18.21 -0.01
N ASP A 130 12.10 -16.97 -0.46
CA ASP A 130 10.97 -16.13 -0.05
C ASP A 130 9.65 -16.59 -0.69
N MET A 131 9.66 -17.21 -1.88
CA MET A 131 8.41 -17.63 -2.55
C MET A 131 7.63 -18.70 -1.76
N VAL A 132 8.34 -19.65 -1.12
CA VAL A 132 7.71 -20.67 -0.27
C VAL A 132 7.07 -20.03 0.95
N THR A 133 7.71 -19.00 1.50
CA THR A 133 7.23 -18.24 2.67
C THR A 133 6.04 -17.38 2.28
N ARG A 134 6.17 -16.56 1.23
CA ARG A 134 5.15 -15.65 0.68
C ARG A 134 3.88 -16.37 0.26
N TYR A 135 4.03 -17.55 -0.35
CA TYR A 135 2.91 -18.38 -0.83
C TYR A 135 2.72 -19.66 -0.02
N LYS A 136 3.00 -19.60 1.28
CA LYS A 136 2.82 -20.73 2.21
C LYS A 136 1.43 -21.37 2.06
N GLY A 137 1.42 -22.69 1.98
CA GLY A 137 0.20 -23.48 1.75
C GLY A 137 -0.21 -23.63 0.28
N ILE A 138 0.36 -22.83 -0.62
CA ILE A 138 0.21 -22.98 -2.08
C ILE A 138 1.50 -23.55 -2.66
N ILE A 139 2.65 -22.96 -2.34
CA ILE A 139 3.96 -23.44 -2.79
C ILE A 139 4.62 -24.23 -1.66
N SER A 140 5.25 -25.36 -2.02
CA SER A 140 6.02 -26.21 -1.12
C SER A 140 7.22 -26.83 -1.84
N LYS A 141 8.19 -27.34 -1.09
CA LYS A 141 9.33 -28.10 -1.62
C LYS A 141 9.17 -29.59 -1.32
N SER A 142 9.57 -30.44 -2.27
CA SER A 142 9.73 -31.89 -2.11
C SER A 142 11.15 -32.27 -2.53
N GLY A 143 12.06 -32.33 -1.55
CA GLY A 143 13.49 -32.28 -1.82
C GLY A 143 13.86 -30.91 -2.39
N GLU A 144 14.65 -30.88 -3.46
CA GLU A 144 15.08 -29.64 -4.15
C GLU A 144 14.05 -29.11 -5.16
N LYS A 145 12.89 -29.75 -5.29
CA LYS A 145 11.89 -29.40 -6.31
C LYS A 145 10.70 -28.68 -5.73
N TYR A 146 10.11 -27.77 -6.51
CA TYR A 146 8.92 -27.01 -6.16
C TYR A 146 7.64 -27.76 -6.55
N LEU A 147 6.62 -27.65 -5.69
CA LEU A 147 5.26 -28.13 -5.90
C LEU A 147 4.30 -26.96 -5.68
N ILE A 148 3.33 -26.82 -6.59
CA ILE A 148 2.23 -25.87 -6.46
C ILE A 148 0.96 -26.65 -6.17
N THR A 149 0.23 -26.33 -5.11
CA THR A 149 -1.03 -26.97 -4.74
C THR A 149 -2.15 -25.94 -4.73
N MET A 150 -3.19 -26.17 -5.54
CA MET A 150 -4.35 -25.30 -5.60
C MET A 150 -5.60 -26.08 -6.01
N GLY A 151 -6.73 -25.80 -5.35
CA GLY A 151 -8.00 -26.46 -5.65
C GLY A 151 -7.96 -27.99 -5.51
N GLY A 152 -7.16 -28.51 -4.57
CA GLY A 152 -6.98 -29.95 -4.36
C GLY A 152 -6.13 -30.66 -5.43
N LYS A 153 -5.53 -29.92 -6.37
CA LYS A 153 -4.59 -30.45 -7.36
C LYS A 153 -3.17 -30.01 -7.04
N THR A 154 -2.21 -30.89 -7.30
CA THR A 154 -0.79 -30.61 -7.19
C THR A 154 -0.15 -30.59 -8.58
N TYR A 155 0.64 -29.56 -8.84
CA TYR A 155 1.37 -29.30 -10.07
C TYR A 155 2.87 -29.39 -9.77
N GLY A 156 3.61 -30.12 -10.60
CA GLY A 156 5.04 -30.38 -10.41
C GLY A 156 5.33 -31.87 -10.24
N PRO A 157 6.53 -32.25 -9.78
CA PRO A 157 7.57 -31.36 -9.26
C PRO A 157 8.31 -30.56 -10.35
N TYR A 158 8.74 -29.35 -10.02
CA TYR A 158 9.50 -28.44 -10.90
C TYR A 158 10.89 -28.16 -10.35
N ASP A 159 11.87 -27.97 -11.22
CA ASP A 159 13.26 -27.75 -10.80
C ASP A 159 13.47 -26.32 -10.28
N ASP A 160 12.75 -25.35 -10.82
CA ASP A 160 12.77 -23.96 -10.35
C ASP A 160 11.43 -23.25 -10.64
N LEU A 161 11.21 -22.13 -9.96
CA LEU A 161 10.03 -21.26 -10.08
C LEU A 161 10.51 -19.84 -10.42
N ALA A 162 10.41 -19.47 -11.69
CA ALA A 162 10.92 -18.21 -12.21
C ALA A 162 10.00 -17.03 -11.89
N ASP A 163 8.69 -17.26 -11.95
CA ASP A 163 7.67 -16.26 -11.67
C ASP A 163 6.38 -16.96 -11.23
N PHE A 164 5.63 -16.33 -10.33
CA PHE A 164 4.39 -16.85 -9.77
C PHE A 164 3.46 -15.73 -9.34
N ALA A 165 2.22 -15.80 -9.84
CA ALA A 165 1.14 -14.93 -9.43
C ALA A 165 -0.06 -15.74 -8.96
N VAL A 166 -0.77 -15.18 -7.98
CA VAL A 166 -2.05 -15.68 -7.49
C VAL A 166 -3.06 -14.54 -7.46
N THR A 167 -4.30 -14.84 -7.80
CA THR A 167 -5.41 -13.89 -7.68
C THR A 167 -5.73 -13.55 -6.23
N LYS A 168 -6.38 -12.40 -6.00
CA LYS A 168 -6.86 -11.94 -4.68
C LYS A 168 -7.68 -12.99 -3.94
N SER A 169 -8.62 -13.67 -4.60
CA SER A 169 -9.40 -14.77 -4.00
C SER A 169 -8.62 -16.07 -3.79
N ARG A 170 -7.37 -16.15 -4.25
CA ARG A 170 -6.47 -17.30 -4.14
C ARG A 170 -7.00 -18.60 -4.75
N ASP A 171 -7.88 -18.47 -5.74
CA ASP A 171 -8.49 -19.60 -6.45
C ASP A 171 -7.82 -19.89 -7.81
N LYS A 172 -7.10 -18.91 -8.36
CA LYS A 172 -6.35 -19.00 -9.62
C LYS A 172 -4.89 -18.61 -9.44
N PHE A 173 -4.01 -19.32 -10.15
CA PHE A 173 -2.58 -19.02 -10.22
C PHE A 173 -2.04 -19.10 -11.65
N ALA A 174 -0.91 -18.46 -11.89
CA ALA A 174 -0.08 -18.62 -13.08
C ALA A 174 1.39 -18.66 -12.68
N ALA A 175 2.18 -19.51 -13.33
CA ALA A 175 3.56 -19.76 -12.98
C ALA A 175 4.42 -19.95 -14.23
N ILE A 176 5.63 -19.40 -14.21
CA ILE A 176 6.71 -19.80 -15.11
C ILE A 176 7.65 -20.66 -14.27
N VAL A 177 7.78 -21.92 -14.67
CA VAL A 177 8.60 -22.92 -13.98
C VAL A 177 9.69 -23.42 -14.90
N TYR A 178 10.78 -23.93 -14.34
CA TYR A 178 11.77 -24.67 -15.11
C TYR A 178 11.60 -26.16 -14.90
N VAL A 179 11.71 -26.89 -16.02
CA VAL A 179 11.76 -28.35 -16.04
C VAL A 179 13.01 -28.80 -16.78
N GLN A 180 13.68 -29.82 -16.25
CA GLN A 180 14.84 -30.42 -16.88
C GLN A 180 14.40 -31.33 -18.04
N GLU A 181 14.77 -30.94 -19.26
CA GLU A 181 14.59 -31.74 -20.46
C GLU A 181 15.96 -32.15 -21.00
N LYS A 182 16.35 -33.41 -20.72
CA LYS A 182 17.68 -33.95 -21.04
C LYS A 182 18.80 -33.14 -20.38
N GLU A 183 19.59 -32.42 -21.17
CA GLU A 183 20.79 -31.69 -20.73
C GLU A 183 20.53 -30.20 -20.41
N TYR A 184 19.31 -29.70 -20.65
CA TYR A 184 18.98 -28.28 -20.47
C TYR A 184 17.67 -28.08 -19.72
N SER A 185 17.56 -26.97 -18.99
CA SER A 185 16.31 -26.53 -18.36
C SER A 185 15.52 -25.66 -19.32
N VAL A 186 14.24 -25.98 -19.52
CA VAL A 186 13.34 -25.19 -20.37
C VAL A 186 12.25 -24.53 -19.51
N PRO A 187 11.90 -23.27 -19.80
CA PRO A 187 10.81 -22.61 -19.11
C PRO A 187 9.47 -23.15 -19.60
N LYS A 188 8.52 -23.33 -18.70
CA LYS A 188 7.18 -23.82 -18.98
C LYS A 188 6.15 -22.98 -18.24
N PHE A 189 5.07 -22.65 -18.93
CA PHE A 189 3.92 -22.00 -18.32
C PHE A 189 3.00 -23.05 -17.68
N VAL A 190 2.58 -22.80 -16.44
CA VAL A 190 1.68 -23.66 -15.66
C VAL A 190 0.61 -22.81 -15.00
N THR A 191 -0.65 -23.21 -15.14
CA THR A 191 -1.79 -22.50 -14.56
C THR A 191 -2.96 -23.45 -14.32
N ASN A 192 -3.91 -23.03 -13.47
CA ASN A 192 -5.24 -23.62 -13.38
C ASN A 192 -6.33 -22.79 -14.11
N ILE A 193 -5.95 -21.69 -14.76
CA ILE A 193 -6.86 -20.84 -15.52
C ILE A 193 -7.14 -21.50 -16.88
N PRO A 194 -8.42 -21.73 -17.25
CA PRO A 194 -8.76 -22.40 -18.50
C PRO A 194 -8.45 -21.52 -19.72
N ASN A 195 -8.14 -22.16 -20.85
CA ASN A 195 -7.98 -21.52 -22.16
C ASN A 195 -6.91 -20.42 -22.22
N VAL A 196 -5.81 -20.59 -21.47
CA VAL A 196 -4.65 -19.70 -21.55
C VAL A 196 -3.72 -20.13 -22.69
N THR A 197 -3.25 -19.16 -23.48
CA THR A 197 -2.35 -19.36 -24.63
C THR A 197 -1.03 -18.60 -24.47
N PHE A 198 -0.63 -18.34 -23.22
CA PHE A 198 0.56 -17.56 -22.89
C PHE A 198 1.83 -18.19 -23.46
N ASP A 199 2.59 -17.44 -24.26
CA ASP A 199 3.82 -17.87 -24.89
C ASP A 199 5.03 -17.31 -24.14
N VAL A 200 5.61 -18.15 -23.27
CA VAL A 200 6.73 -17.79 -22.40
C VAL A 200 7.94 -17.25 -23.18
N LEU A 201 8.19 -17.75 -24.40
CA LEU A 201 9.37 -17.36 -25.18
C LEU A 201 9.22 -15.95 -25.75
N ASN A 202 8.00 -15.56 -26.10
CA ASN A 202 7.70 -14.23 -26.62
C ASN A 202 7.46 -13.18 -25.52
N THR A 203 7.38 -13.61 -24.27
CA THR A 203 7.14 -12.75 -23.09
C THR A 203 8.26 -12.87 -22.05
N LEU A 204 9.47 -13.23 -22.48
CA LEU A 204 10.63 -13.27 -21.58
C LEU A 204 10.85 -11.88 -20.96
N GLY A 205 11.00 -11.86 -19.63
CA GLY A 205 11.14 -10.61 -18.86
C GLY A 205 9.82 -9.94 -18.49
N ALA A 206 8.67 -10.53 -18.86
CA ALA A 206 7.38 -10.08 -18.36
C ALA A 206 7.14 -10.55 -16.92
N MET A 207 6.43 -9.73 -16.15
CA MET A 207 6.06 -10.02 -14.77
C MET A 207 4.57 -10.37 -14.69
N MET A 208 4.23 -11.50 -14.09
CA MET A 208 2.84 -11.85 -13.80
C MET A 208 2.37 -11.11 -12.55
N CYS A 209 1.28 -10.37 -12.68
CA CYS A 209 0.70 -9.58 -11.61
C CYS A 209 -0.71 -10.09 -11.27
N GLY A 210 -0.87 -10.67 -10.07
CA GLY A 210 -2.17 -11.08 -9.53
C GLY A 210 -2.86 -10.03 -8.65
N SER A 211 -2.14 -8.95 -8.31
CA SER A 211 -2.60 -7.84 -7.47
C SER A 211 -3.26 -6.71 -8.26
N ILE A 212 -2.88 -6.53 -9.54
CA ILE A 212 -3.22 -5.34 -10.31
C ILE A 212 -4.67 -5.33 -10.82
N LYS A 213 -5.34 -6.48 -10.91
CA LYS A 213 -6.74 -6.59 -11.30
C LYS A 213 -7.46 -7.60 -10.42
N TYR A 214 -8.68 -7.26 -9.99
CA TYR A 214 -9.41 -8.09 -9.05
C TYR A 214 -9.78 -9.45 -9.67
N ASP A 215 -9.32 -10.53 -9.05
CA ASP A 215 -9.52 -11.93 -9.47
C ASP A 215 -9.07 -12.31 -10.89
N GLU A 216 -8.14 -11.52 -11.46
CA GLU A 216 -7.49 -11.79 -12.74
C GLU A 216 -5.97 -11.65 -12.61
N ILE A 217 -5.23 -12.48 -13.36
CA ILE A 217 -3.78 -12.35 -13.48
C ILE A 217 -3.51 -11.71 -14.83
N LEU A 218 -2.73 -10.63 -14.79
CA LEU A 218 -2.28 -9.90 -15.98
C LEU A 218 -0.76 -9.99 -16.06
N VAL A 219 -0.23 -9.65 -17.23
CA VAL A 219 1.20 -9.68 -17.54
C VAL A 219 1.66 -8.28 -17.82
N VAL A 220 2.74 -7.86 -17.16
CA VAL A 220 3.30 -6.50 -17.25
C VAL A 220 4.68 -6.53 -17.90
N THR A 221 4.82 -5.74 -18.96
CA THR A 221 6.05 -5.37 -19.68
C THR A 221 5.99 -3.86 -19.97
N ASP A 222 6.46 -3.40 -21.12
CA ASP A 222 6.01 -2.15 -21.78
C ASP A 222 4.47 -2.06 -22.00
N ARG A 223 3.75 -3.15 -21.70
CA ARG A 223 2.31 -3.30 -21.88
C ARG A 223 1.71 -4.05 -20.71
N ILE A 224 0.42 -3.82 -20.49
CA ILE A 224 -0.43 -4.67 -19.67
C ILE A 224 -1.17 -5.61 -20.64
N MET A 225 -1.04 -6.91 -20.44
CA MET A 225 -1.63 -7.94 -21.29
C MET A 225 -2.43 -8.93 -20.46
N ASP A 226 -3.47 -9.52 -21.06
CA ASP A 226 -4.06 -10.74 -20.49
C ASP A 226 -3.18 -11.97 -20.77
N LEU A 227 -3.50 -13.10 -20.14
CA LEU A 227 -2.78 -14.35 -20.34
C LEU A 227 -3.01 -14.98 -21.73
N GLN A 228 -3.91 -14.44 -22.55
CA GLN A 228 -4.05 -14.81 -23.97
C GLN A 228 -3.11 -14.00 -24.88
N GLY A 229 -2.36 -13.03 -24.33
CA GLY A 229 -1.44 -12.17 -25.05
C GLY A 229 -2.12 -10.93 -25.67
N LYS A 230 -3.39 -10.66 -25.34
CA LYS A 230 -4.06 -9.45 -25.80
C LYS A 230 -3.57 -8.26 -24.98
N THR A 231 -2.99 -7.27 -25.66
CA THR A 231 -2.66 -5.99 -25.06
C THR A 231 -3.93 -5.25 -24.63
N LEU A 232 -3.97 -4.87 -23.36
CA LEU A 232 -4.99 -4.02 -22.75
C LEU A 232 -4.53 -2.55 -22.77
N PHE A 233 -3.27 -2.31 -22.39
CA PHE A 233 -2.69 -0.97 -22.31
C PHE A 233 -1.21 -0.99 -22.69
N THR A 234 -0.69 0.15 -23.17
CA THR A 234 0.74 0.44 -23.23
C THR A 234 1.07 1.37 -22.07
N ILE A 235 2.15 1.08 -21.35
CA ILE A 235 2.57 1.82 -20.17
C ILE A 235 4.03 2.26 -20.32
N LYS A 236 4.48 3.11 -19.41
CA LYS A 236 5.86 3.59 -19.37
C LYS A 236 6.69 2.75 -18.40
N GLU A 237 8.01 2.83 -18.53
CA GLU A 237 8.97 2.06 -17.75
C GLU A 237 8.82 2.25 -16.24
N GLU A 238 8.50 3.47 -15.79
CA GLU A 238 8.26 3.75 -14.37
C GLU A 238 7.05 3.01 -13.78
N MET A 239 6.19 2.40 -14.62
CA MET A 239 4.95 1.74 -14.23
C MET A 239 5.04 0.21 -14.22
N TYR A 240 6.23 -0.38 -14.38
CA TYR A 240 6.39 -1.83 -14.48
C TYR A 240 6.19 -2.59 -13.15
N ASP A 241 6.01 -1.86 -12.04
CA ASP A 241 5.82 -2.42 -10.71
C ASP A 241 4.35 -2.85 -10.47
N CYS A 242 4.13 -4.17 -10.29
CA CYS A 242 2.81 -4.73 -9.98
C CYS A 242 2.19 -4.16 -8.69
N ASP A 243 2.99 -3.71 -7.72
CA ASP A 243 2.46 -3.29 -6.42
C ASP A 243 1.88 -1.87 -6.46
N ARG A 244 2.15 -1.14 -7.54
CA ARG A 244 1.71 0.24 -7.75
C ARG A 244 0.67 0.38 -8.84
N LEU A 245 0.37 -0.69 -9.56
CA LEU A 245 -0.48 -0.65 -10.75
C LEU A 245 -1.87 -1.23 -10.45
N PHE A 246 -2.89 -0.64 -11.06
CA PHE A 246 -4.28 -1.05 -10.87
C PHE A 246 -5.02 -0.98 -12.19
N VAL A 247 -5.74 -2.03 -12.56
CA VAL A 247 -6.54 -2.12 -13.77
C VAL A 247 -8.00 -2.27 -13.40
N ASN A 248 -8.82 -1.46 -14.04
CA ASN A 248 -10.24 -1.42 -13.78
C ASN A 248 -10.95 -2.65 -14.38
N THR A 249 -12.10 -3.03 -13.84
CA THR A 249 -12.84 -4.25 -14.19
C THR A 249 -13.16 -4.35 -15.68
N THR A 250 -13.44 -3.21 -16.34
CA THR A 250 -13.82 -3.15 -17.76
C THR A 250 -12.64 -3.02 -18.73
N ASN A 251 -11.39 -3.03 -18.25
CA ASN A 251 -10.19 -2.85 -19.07
C ASN A 251 -10.20 -1.55 -19.90
N THR A 252 -10.80 -0.48 -19.37
CA THR A 252 -10.88 0.84 -20.02
C THR A 252 -9.99 1.88 -19.35
N ARG A 253 -9.51 1.60 -18.15
CA ARG A 253 -8.70 2.51 -17.33
C ARG A 253 -7.67 1.73 -16.51
N PHE A 254 -6.52 2.34 -16.28
CA PHE A 254 -5.59 1.91 -15.25
C PHE A 254 -5.22 3.08 -14.34
N GLY A 255 -4.77 2.77 -13.13
CA GLY A 255 -4.22 3.68 -12.14
C GLY A 255 -2.81 3.23 -11.76
N PHE A 256 -1.94 4.19 -11.45
CA PHE A 256 -0.57 3.98 -11.02
C PHE A 256 -0.31 4.85 -9.79
N TYR A 257 0.23 4.25 -8.74
CA TYR A 257 0.56 4.93 -7.50
C TYR A 257 2.03 5.31 -7.45
N ASP A 258 2.30 6.59 -7.22
CA ASP A 258 3.65 7.12 -7.13
C ASP A 258 3.74 8.16 -6.02
N TYR A 259 4.52 7.86 -4.98
CA TYR A 259 4.89 8.76 -3.88
C TYR A 259 3.77 9.71 -3.40
N GLY A 260 2.63 9.15 -2.97
CA GLY A 260 1.53 9.96 -2.44
C GLY A 260 0.50 10.41 -3.49
N ALA A 261 0.71 10.05 -4.76
CA ALA A 261 -0.19 10.36 -5.85
C ALA A 261 -0.74 9.10 -6.51
N LEU A 262 -2.05 9.06 -6.75
CA LEU A 262 -2.70 8.05 -7.58
C LEU A 262 -3.05 8.68 -8.93
N ILE A 263 -2.35 8.26 -9.98
CA ILE A 263 -2.42 8.82 -11.33
C ILE A 263 -3.16 7.84 -12.24
N PHE A 264 -4.13 8.32 -13.01
CA PHE A 264 -4.91 7.49 -13.91
C PHE A 264 -4.53 7.68 -15.38
N SER A 265 -4.89 6.69 -16.19
CA SER A 265 -4.62 6.69 -17.65
C SER A 265 -5.28 7.83 -18.43
N ASP A 266 -6.24 8.54 -17.84
CA ASP A 266 -6.87 9.76 -18.39
C ASP A 266 -6.17 11.06 -17.93
N ASN A 267 -5.00 10.95 -17.31
CA ASN A 267 -4.20 12.03 -16.70
C ASN A 267 -4.86 12.72 -15.50
N THR A 268 -5.97 12.21 -14.98
CA THR A 268 -6.45 12.66 -13.67
C THR A 268 -5.54 12.11 -12.58
N SER A 269 -5.37 12.88 -11.49
CA SER A 269 -4.57 12.44 -10.35
C SER A 269 -5.23 12.82 -9.03
N LEU A 270 -5.02 11.99 -8.03
CA LEU A 270 -5.36 12.25 -6.63
C LEU A 270 -4.06 12.42 -5.88
N GLN A 271 -3.90 13.54 -5.18
CA GLN A 271 -2.70 13.87 -4.39
C GLN A 271 -2.96 13.63 -2.91
N ASP A 272 -1.90 13.51 -2.12
CA ASP A 272 -1.93 13.31 -0.67
C ASP A 272 -2.73 12.05 -0.26
N VAL A 273 -2.63 11.00 -1.08
CA VAL A 273 -3.25 9.68 -0.84
C VAL A 273 -2.19 8.64 -0.58
N PHE A 274 -2.54 7.56 0.13
CA PHE A 274 -1.64 6.44 0.37
C PHE A 274 -2.41 5.13 0.47
N ASN A 275 -1.65 4.02 0.46
CA ASN A 275 -2.16 2.65 0.56
C ASN A 275 -3.35 2.37 -0.39
N PRO A 276 -3.18 2.54 -1.72
CA PRO A 276 -4.21 2.14 -2.67
C PRO A 276 -4.29 0.62 -2.79
N TYR A 277 -5.50 0.07 -2.86
CA TYR A 277 -5.71 -1.37 -3.02
C TYR A 277 -7.06 -1.68 -3.67
N LEU A 278 -7.16 -2.84 -4.33
CA LEU A 278 -8.42 -3.34 -4.87
C LEU A 278 -9.23 -4.08 -3.80
N LEU A 279 -10.50 -3.72 -3.71
CA LEU A 279 -11.49 -4.23 -2.76
C LEU A 279 -12.73 -4.65 -3.53
N LYS A 280 -13.35 -5.76 -3.17
CA LYS A 280 -14.69 -6.12 -3.65
C LYS A 280 -15.69 -6.04 -2.51
N VAL A 281 -16.71 -5.22 -2.71
CA VAL A 281 -17.87 -5.14 -1.82
C VAL A 281 -19.08 -5.61 -2.62
N ASP A 282 -19.71 -6.68 -2.15
CA ASP A 282 -20.77 -7.40 -2.87
C ASP A 282 -20.32 -7.86 -4.27
N LYS A 283 -20.79 -7.18 -5.31
CA LYS A 283 -20.50 -7.48 -6.72
C LYS A 283 -19.68 -6.41 -7.40
N THR A 284 -19.31 -5.35 -6.69
CA THR A 284 -18.61 -4.20 -7.25
C THR A 284 -17.17 -4.20 -6.76
N VAL A 285 -16.24 -4.07 -7.70
CA VAL A 285 -14.83 -3.85 -7.41
C VAL A 285 -14.59 -2.36 -7.29
N TYR A 286 -13.81 -2.00 -6.28
CA TYR A 286 -13.42 -0.65 -5.98
C TYR A 286 -11.89 -0.57 -5.90
N LEU A 287 -11.35 0.54 -6.39
CA LEU A 287 -10.03 0.99 -5.98
C LEU A 287 -10.22 1.86 -4.73
N ALA A 288 -9.78 1.32 -3.60
CA ALA A 288 -9.74 2.04 -2.34
C ALA A 288 -8.40 2.77 -2.20
N TYR A 289 -8.41 3.89 -1.49
CA TYR A 289 -7.21 4.62 -1.08
C TYR A 289 -7.50 5.38 0.21
N MET A 290 -6.44 5.71 0.94
CA MET A 290 -6.52 6.43 2.20
C MET A 290 -5.95 7.83 2.08
N TYR A 291 -6.37 8.71 2.99
CA TYR A 291 -5.81 10.04 3.15
C TYR A 291 -5.91 10.47 4.63
N TYR A 292 -5.07 11.42 5.04
CA TYR A 292 -5.20 12.07 6.35
C TYR A 292 -6.16 13.25 6.25
N SER A 293 -7.17 13.29 7.12
CA SER A 293 -8.11 14.40 7.25
C SER A 293 -7.66 15.33 8.39
N PRO A 294 -7.16 16.55 8.09
CA PRO A 294 -6.78 17.50 9.13
C PRO A 294 -7.96 17.95 9.99
N LYS A 295 -9.16 18.05 9.42
CA LYS A 295 -10.36 18.50 10.14
C LYS A 295 -10.83 17.48 11.17
N ARG A 296 -10.65 16.19 10.88
CA ARG A 296 -11.03 15.09 11.77
C ARG A 296 -9.86 14.57 12.60
N ASN A 297 -8.63 14.98 12.28
CA ASN A 297 -7.40 14.40 12.81
C ASN A 297 -7.43 12.86 12.72
N ALA A 298 -7.69 12.35 11.53
CA ALA A 298 -8.01 10.94 11.33
C ALA A 298 -7.54 10.42 9.97
N ILE A 299 -7.31 9.11 9.90
CA ILE A 299 -7.15 8.40 8.64
C ILE A 299 -8.52 8.05 8.08
N MET A 300 -8.76 8.51 6.86
CA MET A 300 -10.00 8.35 6.13
C MET A 300 -9.75 7.48 4.89
N GLN A 301 -10.77 6.73 4.47
CA GLN A 301 -10.73 5.92 3.26
C GLN A 301 -11.80 6.36 2.28
N CYS A 302 -11.42 6.38 1.01
CA CYS A 302 -12.31 6.54 -0.12
C CYS A 302 -12.29 5.31 -1.01
N LYS A 303 -13.37 5.14 -1.78
CA LYS A 303 -13.56 4.02 -2.70
C LYS A 303 -14.13 4.58 -4.00
N ILE A 304 -13.52 4.23 -5.12
CA ILE A 304 -14.06 4.52 -6.46
C ILE A 304 -14.36 3.20 -7.16
N PRO A 305 -15.54 3.03 -7.79
CA PRO A 305 -15.78 1.88 -8.66
C PRO A 305 -14.67 1.80 -9.71
N PHE A 306 -14.08 0.63 -9.84
CA PHE A 306 -12.90 0.43 -10.69
C PHE A 306 -13.04 -0.86 -11.48
#